data_AF-A0A950FHS5-F1
#
_entry.id   AF-A0A950FHS5-F1
#
_cell.length_a   1.000
_cell.length_b   1.000
_cell.length_c   1.000
_cell.angle_alpha   90.00
_cell.angle_beta   90.00
_cell.angle_gamma   90.00
#
_symmetry.space_group_name_H-M   'P 1'
#
loop_
_entity.id
_entity.type
_entity.pdbx_description
1 polymer ?
#
loop_
_entity_poly.entity_id
_entity_poly.type
_entity_poly.pdbx_seq_one_letter_code
_entity_poly.pdbx_strand_id
1 'polypeptide(L)'
;MTTLDAIRQIRPATGLTMCDKVRLTHASLAVAAIFAIVALLGATLAVAEPRAATAKSFFLVASRSMPDPVFQQSVILMLPPDEPPLVAGVIINKPTDLTVGNLFKQPLPAENRNQKVYFGGPVDLTAPLLIIRTTRPPKPAIQLWTDVYAVADADSISDILKDPRYGNDTRLYLGRTQWVQEQLRGELLEGAWNVVPVRTDLIFERDSAKIWPMLSQHEHVREIDTRCFGTSSGMLASTMCDGAFVW
;
A
#
# COMPACT_ATOMS: atom_id res chain seq x y z
N MET A 1 -70.49 56.65 17.50
CA MET A 1 -71.19 55.37 17.72
C MET A 1 -72.23 55.23 16.63
N THR A 2 -71.87 54.55 15.53
CA THR A 2 -72.79 53.88 14.60
C THR A 2 -71.96 53.21 13.51
N THR A 3 -72.13 51.88 13.39
CA THR A 3 -72.03 51.04 12.20
C THR A 3 -71.43 51.71 10.95
N LEU A 4 -70.13 51.46 10.74
CA LEU A 4 -69.35 51.87 9.58
C LEU A 4 -69.67 50.97 8.39
N ASP A 5 -70.56 51.52 7.57
CA ASP A 5 -70.70 51.25 6.15
C ASP A 5 -69.38 51.32 5.38
N ALA A 6 -69.44 50.76 4.17
CA ALA A 6 -68.54 50.94 3.05
C ALA A 6 -67.44 49.88 2.86
N ILE A 7 -67.94 48.65 2.71
CA ILE A 7 -67.57 47.77 1.59
C ILE A 7 -67.47 48.60 0.30
N ARG A 8 -66.26 49.05 -0.06
CA ARG A 8 -65.95 49.52 -1.41
C ARG A 8 -64.45 49.50 -1.63
N GLN A 9 -63.96 48.47 -2.30
CA GLN A 9 -62.95 48.53 -3.36
C GLN A 9 -62.19 47.20 -3.45
N ILE A 10 -62.65 46.27 -4.27
CA ILE A 10 -61.75 45.50 -5.15
C ILE A 10 -62.49 45.30 -6.48
N ARG A 11 -61.94 45.91 -7.54
CA ARG A 11 -62.43 45.80 -8.93
C ARG A 11 -62.16 44.39 -9.49
N PRO A 12 -62.95 43.92 -10.46
CA PRO A 12 -62.57 42.78 -11.27
C PRO A 12 -61.57 43.23 -12.36
N ALA A 13 -60.50 42.48 -12.55
CA ALA A 13 -59.70 42.51 -13.77
C ALA A 13 -59.40 41.05 -14.14
N THR A 14 -60.23 40.43 -14.96
CA THR A 14 -59.99 40.19 -16.40
C THR A 14 -58.59 39.68 -16.75
N GLY A 15 -58.54 38.44 -17.26
CA GLY A 15 -57.65 38.07 -18.36
C GLY A 15 -56.33 37.41 -17.97
N LEU A 16 -56.36 36.08 -17.83
CA LEU A 16 -55.18 35.23 -18.05
C LEU A 16 -54.58 35.57 -19.43
N THR A 17 -53.40 36.17 -19.44
CA THR A 17 -52.66 36.45 -20.68
C THR A 17 -51.91 35.21 -21.15
N MET A 18 -51.96 35.01 -22.46
CA MET A 18 -51.41 33.90 -23.24
C MET A 18 -49.89 33.70 -23.14
N CYS A 19 -49.18 34.50 -22.32
CA CYS A 19 -47.73 34.43 -22.14
C CYS A 19 -47.25 33.35 -21.16
N ASP A 20 -48.11 32.86 -20.26
CA ASP A 20 -47.69 31.87 -19.25
C ASP A 20 -47.67 30.41 -19.76
N LYS A 21 -48.38 30.10 -20.86
CA LYS A 21 -48.39 28.74 -21.42
C LYS A 21 -47.16 28.40 -22.28
N VAL A 22 -46.39 29.38 -22.75
CA VAL A 22 -45.20 29.14 -23.57
C VAL A 22 -43.94 28.95 -22.71
N ARG A 23 -43.90 29.53 -21.50
CA ARG A 23 -42.76 29.33 -20.58
C ARG A 23 -42.74 27.94 -19.92
N LEU A 24 -43.87 27.26 -19.80
CA LEU A 24 -43.94 25.91 -19.23
C LEU A 24 -43.59 24.78 -20.22
N THR A 25 -43.63 25.01 -21.53
CA THR A 25 -43.25 23.97 -22.51
C THR A 25 -41.74 23.98 -22.80
N HIS A 26 -41.05 25.11 -22.68
CA HIS A 26 -39.60 25.18 -22.87
C HIS A 26 -38.78 24.79 -21.62
N ALA A 27 -39.36 24.93 -20.42
CA ALA A 27 -38.71 24.46 -19.20
C ALA A 27 -38.62 22.91 -19.14
N SER A 28 -39.62 22.21 -19.67
CA SER A 28 -39.68 20.73 -19.62
C SER A 28 -38.74 20.04 -20.63
N LEU A 29 -38.49 20.66 -21.79
CA LEU A 29 -37.52 20.15 -22.77
C LEU A 29 -36.07 20.40 -22.36
N ALA A 30 -35.78 21.52 -21.71
CA ALA A 30 -34.43 21.84 -21.24
C ALA A 30 -33.98 20.92 -20.08
N VAL A 31 -34.88 20.58 -19.15
CA VAL A 31 -34.54 19.67 -18.03
C VAL A 31 -34.32 18.23 -18.53
N ALA A 32 -35.11 17.75 -19.49
CA ALA A 32 -34.93 16.43 -20.09
C ALA A 32 -33.64 16.32 -20.94
N ALA A 33 -33.27 17.38 -21.67
CA ALA A 33 -32.04 17.42 -22.44
C ALA A 33 -30.78 17.45 -21.56
N ILE A 34 -30.83 18.12 -20.40
CA ILE A 34 -29.72 18.16 -19.43
C ILE A 34 -29.52 16.78 -18.77
N PHE A 35 -30.59 16.06 -18.42
CA PHE A 35 -30.48 14.68 -17.90
C PHE A 35 -29.94 13.69 -18.95
N ALA A 36 -30.30 13.86 -20.23
CA ALA A 36 -29.76 13.03 -21.32
C ALA A 36 -28.27 13.31 -21.59
N ILE A 37 -27.81 14.57 -21.47
CA ILE A 37 -26.40 14.93 -21.62
C ILE A 37 -25.57 14.48 -20.41
N VAL A 38 -26.09 14.53 -19.19
CA VAL A 38 -25.41 13.97 -18.00
C VAL A 38 -25.35 12.44 -18.04
N ALA A 39 -26.34 11.77 -18.66
CA ALA A 39 -26.29 10.33 -18.91
C ALA A 39 -25.31 9.95 -20.04
N LEU A 40 -25.09 10.82 -21.03
CA LEU A 40 -24.07 10.65 -22.10
C LEU A 40 -22.66 11.11 -21.70
N LEU A 41 -22.54 11.96 -20.67
CA LEU A 41 -21.30 12.21 -19.91
C LEU A 41 -21.16 11.26 -18.70
N GLY A 42 -22.04 10.25 -18.62
CA GLY A 42 -22.05 9.23 -17.60
C GLY A 42 -20.83 8.32 -17.75
N ALA A 43 -19.80 8.64 -16.99
CA ALA A 43 -18.85 7.71 -16.39
C ALA A 43 -18.24 6.67 -17.35
N THR A 44 -17.19 7.07 -18.07
CA THR A 44 -15.99 6.20 -17.99
C THR A 44 -15.33 6.49 -16.65
N LEU A 45 -15.88 5.90 -15.58
CA LEU A 45 -14.98 5.43 -14.54
C LEU A 45 -14.09 4.46 -15.30
N ALA A 46 -12.87 4.91 -15.62
CA ALA A 46 -11.80 3.99 -15.83
C ALA A 46 -11.74 3.21 -14.51
N VAL A 47 -12.45 2.09 -14.45
CA VAL A 47 -12.09 1.01 -13.56
C VAL A 47 -10.67 0.73 -14.02
N ALA A 48 -9.71 1.28 -13.29
CA ALA A 48 -8.34 0.88 -13.44
C ALA A 48 -8.39 -0.62 -13.23
N GLU A 49 -8.29 -1.38 -14.32
CA GLU A 49 -8.05 -2.81 -14.21
C GLU A 49 -6.85 -2.92 -13.28
N PRO A 50 -6.89 -3.77 -12.23
CA PRO A 50 -5.72 -3.99 -11.41
C PRO A 50 -4.65 -4.47 -12.39
N ARG A 51 -3.70 -3.58 -12.71
CA ARG A 51 -2.56 -3.89 -13.54
C ARG A 51 -1.69 -4.77 -12.67
N ALA A 52 -2.08 -6.04 -12.57
CA ALA A 52 -1.39 -7.08 -11.85
C ALA A 52 -0.14 -7.49 -12.62
N ALA A 53 0.72 -6.52 -12.95
CA ALA A 53 2.13 -6.78 -12.87
C ALA A 53 2.36 -7.03 -11.38
N THR A 54 2.65 -8.29 -11.01
CA THR A 54 3.05 -8.62 -9.64
C THR A 54 4.33 -7.85 -9.37
N ALA A 55 4.22 -6.68 -8.75
CA ALA A 55 5.37 -5.88 -8.32
C ALA A 55 6.23 -6.81 -7.46
N LYS A 56 7.42 -7.13 -7.96
CA LYS A 56 8.27 -8.15 -7.35
C LYS A 56 9.01 -7.52 -6.19
N SER A 57 8.89 -8.11 -5.00
CA SER A 57 9.70 -7.71 -3.86
C SER A 57 11.19 -7.83 -4.15
N PHE A 58 11.98 -6.96 -3.55
CA PHE A 58 13.44 -6.96 -3.61
C PHE A 58 14.04 -6.46 -2.30
N PHE A 59 15.36 -6.54 -2.18
CA PHE A 59 16.09 -5.99 -1.03
C PHE A 59 16.71 -4.63 -1.34
N LEU A 60 16.52 -3.68 -0.42
CA LEU A 60 17.40 -2.54 -0.27
C LEU A 60 18.48 -2.89 0.76
N VAL A 61 19.74 -2.79 0.36
CA VAL A 61 20.89 -3.06 1.22
C VAL A 61 21.60 -1.74 1.48
N ALA A 62 21.65 -1.33 2.75
CA ALA A 62 22.29 -0.08 3.14
C ALA A 62 23.75 -0.06 2.68
N SER A 63 24.21 1.05 2.09
CA SER A 63 25.62 1.25 1.79
C SER A 63 26.44 1.44 3.07
N ARG A 64 27.77 1.32 2.97
CA ARG A 64 28.67 1.54 4.11
C ARG A 64 28.64 2.98 4.62
N SER A 65 28.26 3.93 3.77
CA SER A 65 28.15 5.34 4.07
C SER A 65 26.73 5.76 4.47
N MET A 66 25.82 4.81 4.77
CA MET A 66 24.44 5.10 5.19
C MET A 66 24.42 6.13 6.33
N PRO A 67 23.90 7.35 6.10
CA PRO A 67 24.01 8.44 7.07
C PRO A 67 23.08 8.25 8.27
N ASP A 68 21.90 7.69 8.05
CA ASP A 68 20.91 7.49 9.11
C ASP A 68 21.29 6.29 10.00
N PRO A 69 21.54 6.50 11.31
CA PRO A 69 21.86 5.42 12.24
C PRO A 69 20.81 4.31 12.34
N VAL A 70 19.52 4.64 12.14
CA VAL A 70 18.42 3.66 12.14
C VAL A 70 18.58 2.68 10.99
N PHE A 71 19.19 3.10 9.87
CA PHE A 71 19.34 2.32 8.66
C PHE A 71 20.75 1.76 8.43
N GLN A 72 21.73 2.16 9.25
CA GLN A 72 23.07 1.57 9.17
C GLN A 72 23.00 0.05 9.30
N GLN A 73 23.72 -0.61 8.39
CA GLN A 73 23.80 -2.07 8.28
C GLN A 73 22.44 -2.78 8.12
N SER A 74 21.42 -2.07 7.61
CA SER A 74 20.10 -2.65 7.37
C SER A 74 20.01 -3.35 6.02
N VAL A 75 19.22 -4.42 5.99
CA VAL A 75 18.65 -5.02 4.78
C VAL A 75 17.14 -4.94 4.89
N ILE A 76 16.51 -4.27 3.93
CA ILE A 76 15.06 -4.04 3.92
C ILE A 76 14.45 -4.86 2.80
N LEU A 77 13.45 -5.67 3.14
CA LEU A 77 12.55 -6.28 2.18
C LEU A 77 11.48 -5.28 1.80
N MET A 78 11.45 -4.88 0.53
CA MET A 78 10.40 -4.03 0.01
C MET A 78 9.11 -4.84 -0.16
N LEU A 79 8.03 -4.30 0.39
CA LEU A 79 6.71 -4.88 0.27
C LEU A 79 6.08 -4.42 -1.06
N PRO A 80 5.19 -5.24 -1.67
CA PRO A 80 4.38 -4.78 -2.79
C PRO A 80 3.68 -3.47 -2.42
N PRO A 81 3.66 -2.46 -3.32
CA PRO A 81 3.00 -1.20 -3.05
C PRO A 81 1.50 -1.44 -2.85
N ASP A 82 0.95 -0.81 -1.81
CA ASP A 82 -0.49 -0.84 -1.53
C ASP A 82 -1.17 0.33 -2.23
N GLU A 83 -0.68 1.55 -1.99
CA GLU A 83 -1.19 2.79 -2.60
C GLU A 83 -0.03 3.76 -2.93
N PRO A 84 0.10 4.24 -4.18
CA PRO A 84 1.00 5.34 -4.48
C PRO A 84 0.54 6.63 -3.78
N PRO A 85 1.47 7.55 -3.40
CA PRO A 85 2.90 7.57 -3.72
C PRO A 85 3.78 6.94 -2.62
N LEU A 86 3.20 6.24 -1.65
CA LEU A 86 3.94 5.71 -0.51
C LEU A 86 4.46 4.31 -0.83
N VAL A 87 5.72 4.08 -0.48
CA VAL A 87 6.35 2.76 -0.59
C VAL A 87 6.81 2.32 0.79
N ALA A 88 6.65 1.05 1.10
CA ALA A 88 6.94 0.50 2.41
C ALA A 88 7.82 -0.75 2.33
N GLY A 89 8.55 -0.98 3.41
CA GLY A 89 9.42 -2.14 3.55
C GLY A 89 9.51 -2.59 5.00
N VAL A 90 10.27 -3.66 5.21
CA VAL A 90 10.57 -4.17 6.55
C VAL A 90 12.06 -4.51 6.66
N ILE A 91 12.72 -4.01 7.69
CA ILE A 91 14.11 -4.37 8.01
C ILE A 91 14.13 -5.84 8.47
N ILE A 92 14.83 -6.70 7.74
CA ILE A 92 14.81 -8.15 7.99
C ILE A 92 15.89 -8.63 8.96
N ASN A 93 16.87 -7.78 9.29
CA ASN A 93 18.11 -8.20 9.92
C ASN A 93 18.44 -7.53 11.27
N LYS A 94 17.46 -6.88 11.92
CA LYS A 94 17.63 -6.25 13.23
C LYS A 94 16.82 -6.98 14.30
N PRO A 95 17.37 -8.01 14.97
CA PRO A 95 16.66 -8.69 16.05
C PRO A 95 16.50 -7.76 17.26
N THR A 96 15.45 -7.99 18.04
CA THR A 96 15.21 -7.28 19.30
C THR A 96 15.41 -8.21 20.51
N ASP A 97 15.32 -7.65 21.72
CA ASP A 97 15.29 -8.46 22.94
C ASP A 97 13.93 -9.15 23.18
N LEU A 98 12.89 -8.71 22.48
CA LEU A 98 11.55 -9.27 22.59
C LEU A 98 11.43 -10.64 21.92
N THR A 99 10.57 -11.47 22.49
CA THR A 99 10.11 -12.72 21.92
C THR A 99 8.63 -12.62 21.53
N VAL A 100 8.18 -13.52 20.66
CA VAL A 100 6.77 -13.62 20.27
C VAL A 100 5.85 -13.74 21.49
N GLY A 101 6.28 -14.50 22.51
CA GLY A 101 5.55 -14.63 23.77
C GLY A 101 5.48 -13.37 24.62
N ASN A 102 6.35 -12.39 24.39
CA ASN A 102 6.19 -11.07 25.00
C ASN A 102 5.01 -10.31 24.38
N LEU A 103 4.74 -10.50 23.09
CA LEU A 103 3.69 -9.78 22.35
C LEU A 103 2.32 -10.49 22.42
N PHE A 104 2.29 -11.79 22.16
CA PHE A 104 1.07 -12.58 22.16
C PHE A 104 0.93 -13.33 23.48
N LYS A 105 -0.01 -12.87 24.33
CA LYS A 105 -0.22 -13.44 25.67
C LYS A 105 -1.01 -14.75 25.67
N GLN A 106 -1.74 -15.04 24.59
CA GLN A 106 -2.46 -16.29 24.45
C GLN A 106 -1.51 -17.50 24.39
N PRO A 107 -1.98 -18.71 24.78
CA PRO A 107 -1.17 -19.91 24.70
C PRO A 107 -0.67 -20.15 23.26
N LEU A 108 0.64 -20.28 23.11
CA LEU A 108 1.35 -20.64 21.88
C LEU A 108 2.27 -21.83 22.16
N PRO A 109 2.57 -22.66 21.14
CA PRO A 109 3.65 -23.66 21.23
C PRO A 109 4.95 -23.02 21.72
N ALA A 110 5.73 -23.75 22.53
CA ALA A 110 6.91 -23.22 23.20
C ALA A 110 7.97 -22.73 22.19
N GLU A 111 8.14 -23.46 21.10
CA GLU A 111 9.00 -23.13 19.97
C GLU A 111 8.65 -21.76 19.38
N ASN A 112 7.37 -21.48 19.14
CA ASN A 112 6.90 -20.23 18.57
C ASN A 112 6.99 -19.09 19.58
N ARG A 113 6.65 -19.37 20.84
CA ARG A 113 6.71 -18.39 21.93
C ARG A 113 8.13 -17.85 22.15
N ASN A 114 9.15 -18.69 21.97
CA ASN A 114 10.55 -18.34 22.18
C ASN A 114 11.22 -17.70 20.96
N GLN A 115 10.55 -17.62 19.80
CA GLN A 115 11.10 -16.96 18.62
C GLN A 115 11.35 -15.47 18.91
N LYS A 116 12.45 -14.95 18.36
CA LYS A 116 12.80 -13.52 18.45
C LYS A 116 11.91 -12.68 17.55
N VAL A 117 11.57 -11.49 18.03
CA VAL A 117 10.91 -10.44 17.25
C VAL A 117 11.98 -9.54 16.65
N TYR A 118 11.75 -9.11 15.42
CA TYR A 118 12.65 -8.25 14.68
C TYR A 118 12.09 -6.83 14.58
N PHE A 119 12.98 -5.84 14.63
CA PHE A 119 12.64 -4.46 14.37
C PHE A 119 12.49 -4.27 12.87
N GLY A 120 11.26 -4.03 12.43
CA GLY A 120 10.90 -3.87 11.02
C GLY A 120 11.05 -2.45 10.49
N GLY A 121 11.10 -1.44 11.36
CA GLY A 121 11.38 -0.06 10.99
C GLY A 121 10.72 0.95 11.93
N PRO A 122 11.01 2.25 11.75
CA PRO A 122 10.65 3.29 12.72
C PRO A 122 9.18 3.71 12.68
N VAL A 123 8.43 3.31 11.65
CA VAL A 123 7.01 3.67 11.47
C VAL A 123 6.13 2.58 12.05
N ASP A 124 5.04 2.97 12.72
CA ASP A 124 4.06 2.08 13.34
C ASP A 124 4.72 0.98 14.21
N LEU A 125 5.60 1.38 15.13
CA LEU A 125 6.47 0.50 15.94
C LEU A 125 5.79 -0.69 16.64
N THR A 126 4.48 -0.64 16.85
CA THR A 126 3.70 -1.70 17.49
C THR A 126 2.95 -2.58 16.51
N ALA A 127 2.93 -2.23 15.22
CA ALA A 127 2.24 -2.98 14.18
C ALA A 127 3.01 -4.28 13.89
N PRO A 128 2.39 -5.46 14.08
CA PRO A 128 3.03 -6.72 13.79
C PRO A 128 2.97 -7.03 12.29
N LEU A 129 4.03 -7.63 11.79
CA LEU A 129 4.06 -8.24 10.45
C LEU A 129 4.70 -9.61 10.55
N LEU A 130 3.93 -10.66 10.28
CA LEU A 130 4.45 -12.01 10.16
C LEU A 130 4.81 -12.27 8.70
N ILE A 131 6.05 -12.65 8.44
CA ILE A 131 6.44 -13.27 7.17
C ILE A 131 6.54 -14.77 7.38
N ILE A 132 5.92 -15.52 6.49
CA ILE A 132 5.84 -16.98 6.55
C ILE A 132 6.16 -17.60 5.20
N ARG A 133 6.92 -18.69 5.20
CA ARG A 133 7.05 -19.58 4.05
C ARG A 133 6.09 -20.76 4.18
N THR A 134 5.21 -20.95 3.20
CA THR A 134 4.22 -22.04 3.19
C THR A 134 3.73 -22.34 1.78
N THR A 135 3.42 -23.61 1.51
CA THR A 135 2.71 -24.03 0.28
C THR A 135 1.18 -23.89 0.40
N ARG A 136 0.70 -23.55 1.59
CA ARG A 136 -0.73 -23.38 1.92
C ARG A 136 -0.90 -21.99 2.55
N PRO A 137 -1.09 -20.92 1.76
CA PRO A 137 -1.16 -19.57 2.29
C PRO A 137 -2.38 -19.39 3.22
N PRO A 138 -2.21 -18.74 4.38
CA PRO A 138 -3.33 -18.30 5.19
C PRO A 138 -4.13 -17.21 4.45
N LYS A 139 -5.34 -16.92 4.93
CA LYS A 139 -6.16 -15.81 4.43
C LYS A 139 -6.63 -14.97 5.62
N PRO A 140 -6.43 -13.64 5.63
CA PRO A 140 -5.80 -12.83 4.58
C PRO A 140 -4.26 -12.96 4.59
N ALA A 141 -3.63 -12.89 3.40
CA ALA A 141 -2.18 -12.83 3.25
C ALA A 141 -1.78 -12.16 1.92
N ILE A 142 -0.66 -11.45 1.92
CA ILE A 142 -0.07 -10.83 0.74
C ILE A 142 1.09 -11.71 0.26
N GLN A 143 1.10 -12.10 -1.01
CA GLN A 143 2.20 -12.87 -1.56
C GLN A 143 3.40 -11.95 -1.85
N LEU A 144 4.55 -12.24 -1.22
CA LEU A 144 5.78 -11.47 -1.43
C LEU A 144 6.65 -12.11 -2.52
N TRP A 145 6.80 -13.44 -2.46
CA TRP A 145 7.65 -14.18 -3.39
C TRP A 145 7.35 -15.68 -3.36
N THR A 146 6.93 -16.28 -4.48
CA THR A 146 6.67 -17.74 -4.58
C THR A 146 5.85 -18.29 -3.42
N ASP A 147 6.47 -18.92 -2.42
CA ASP A 147 5.87 -19.54 -1.24
C ASP A 147 6.00 -18.68 0.02
N VAL A 148 6.43 -17.42 -0.10
CA VAL A 148 6.59 -16.46 0.99
C VAL A 148 5.46 -15.45 0.98
N TYR A 149 4.82 -15.30 2.15
CA TYR A 149 3.65 -14.46 2.36
C TYR A 149 3.82 -13.56 3.58
N ALA A 150 3.16 -12.40 3.56
CA ALA A 150 3.03 -11.46 4.66
C ALA A 150 1.61 -11.48 5.23
N VAL A 151 1.50 -11.42 6.56
CA VAL A 151 0.24 -11.30 7.31
C VAL A 151 0.44 -10.23 8.39
N ALA A 152 -0.44 -9.22 8.43
CA ALA A 152 -0.30 -8.08 9.35
C ALA A 152 -1.36 -8.06 10.47
N ASP A 153 -2.48 -8.77 10.28
CA ASP A 153 -3.55 -8.83 11.28
C ASP A 153 -3.14 -9.67 12.50
N ALA A 154 -3.22 -9.10 13.70
CA ALA A 154 -2.69 -9.72 14.91
C ALA A 154 -3.41 -11.04 15.28
N ASP A 155 -4.73 -11.10 15.08
CA ASP A 155 -5.50 -12.31 15.35
C ASP A 155 -5.13 -13.43 14.37
N SER A 156 -5.05 -13.10 13.08
CA SER A 156 -4.59 -14.01 12.03
C SER A 156 -3.17 -14.52 12.28
N ILE A 157 -2.24 -13.63 12.67
CA ILE A 157 -0.86 -13.99 13.05
C ILE A 157 -0.90 -14.99 14.20
N SER A 158 -1.73 -14.75 15.22
CA SER A 158 -1.75 -15.61 16.38
C SER A 158 -2.35 -16.98 16.08
N ASP A 159 -3.35 -17.07 15.21
CA ASP A 159 -3.91 -18.34 14.76
C ASP A 159 -2.90 -19.13 13.92
N ILE A 160 -2.13 -18.45 13.07
CA ILE A 160 -1.01 -19.07 12.33
C ILE A 160 0.04 -19.64 13.30
N LEU A 161 0.41 -18.87 14.33
CA LEU A 161 1.41 -19.30 15.33
C LEU A 161 0.94 -20.43 16.23
N LYS A 162 -0.37 -20.71 16.32
CA LYS A 162 -0.90 -21.89 17.04
C LYS A 162 -0.98 -23.13 16.17
N ASP A 163 -1.09 -22.96 14.86
CA ASP A 163 -1.36 -24.03 13.94
C ASP A 163 -0.05 -24.74 13.52
N PRO A 164 0.15 -26.02 13.91
CA PRO A 164 1.38 -26.74 13.65
C PRO A 164 1.65 -26.98 12.15
N ARG A 165 0.68 -26.72 11.28
CA ARG A 165 0.83 -26.88 9.82
C ARG A 165 1.73 -25.84 9.17
N TYR A 166 1.94 -24.69 9.82
CA TYR A 166 2.71 -23.56 9.27
C TYR A 166 4.22 -23.64 9.52
N GLY A 167 4.68 -24.68 10.24
CA GLY A 167 6.10 -24.97 10.42
C GLY A 167 6.88 -23.87 11.15
N ASN A 168 8.21 -23.94 11.04
CA ASN A 168 9.13 -23.03 11.74
C ASN A 168 9.67 -21.90 10.84
N ASP A 169 9.29 -21.85 9.57
CA ASP A 169 9.72 -20.81 8.62
C ASP A 169 8.82 -19.58 8.75
N THR A 170 8.78 -19.03 9.96
CA THR A 170 8.07 -17.81 10.31
C THR A 170 9.03 -16.79 10.89
N ARG A 171 8.77 -15.51 10.63
CA ARG A 171 9.47 -14.41 11.29
C ARG A 171 8.54 -13.26 11.57
N LEU A 172 8.53 -12.81 12.82
CA LEU A 172 7.70 -11.71 13.27
C LEU A 172 8.52 -10.42 13.35
N TYR A 173 7.98 -9.38 12.74
CA TYR A 173 8.53 -8.02 12.74
C TYR A 173 7.58 -7.08 13.47
N LEU A 174 8.14 -6.00 14.03
CA LEU A 174 7.41 -4.87 14.59
C LEU A 174 7.80 -3.58 13.89
N GLY A 175 6.79 -2.84 13.44
CA GLY A 175 6.97 -1.64 12.65
C GLY A 175 7.43 -1.92 11.22
N ARG A 176 7.56 -0.84 10.46
CA ARG A 176 7.89 -0.84 9.04
C ARG A 176 8.73 0.37 8.69
N THR A 177 9.34 0.30 7.51
CA THR A 177 9.96 1.45 6.86
C THR A 177 8.98 2.02 5.85
N GLN A 178 9.06 3.32 5.60
CA GLN A 178 8.17 3.98 4.64
C GLN A 178 8.87 5.19 4.03
N TRP A 179 8.63 5.40 2.74
CA TRP A 179 9.09 6.57 2.00
C TRP A 179 7.96 7.12 1.14
N VAL A 180 8.07 8.40 0.80
CA VAL A 180 7.50 8.91 -0.44
C VAL A 180 8.38 8.41 -1.60
N GLN A 181 7.79 7.96 -2.70
CA GLN A 181 8.51 7.33 -3.82
C GLN A 181 9.67 8.20 -4.36
N GLU A 182 9.46 9.51 -4.48
CA GLU A 182 10.49 10.46 -4.94
C GLU A 182 11.67 10.57 -3.97
N GLN A 183 11.40 10.45 -2.66
CA GLN A 183 12.44 10.44 -1.64
C GLN A 183 13.32 9.19 -1.79
N LEU A 184 12.70 8.00 -1.87
CA LEU A 184 13.46 6.75 -2.04
C LEU A 184 14.29 6.79 -3.33
N ARG A 185 13.73 7.35 -4.40
CA ARG A 185 14.46 7.55 -5.67
C ARG A 185 15.68 8.46 -5.49
N GLY A 186 15.56 9.54 -4.71
CA GLY A 186 16.68 10.41 -4.36
C GLY A 186 17.78 9.66 -3.60
N GLU A 187 17.40 8.92 -2.55
CA GLU A 187 18.34 8.14 -1.74
C GLU A 187 19.08 7.06 -2.56
N LEU A 188 18.41 6.44 -3.53
CA LEU A 188 19.02 5.50 -4.47
C LEU A 188 20.05 6.19 -5.37
N LEU A 189 19.74 7.38 -5.90
CA LEU A 189 20.66 8.16 -6.74
C LEU A 189 21.87 8.67 -5.96
N GLU A 190 21.70 8.93 -4.67
CA GLU A 190 22.79 9.32 -3.75
C GLU A 190 23.65 8.12 -3.31
N GLY A 191 23.28 6.90 -3.70
CA GLY A 191 24.02 5.69 -3.34
C GLY A 191 23.84 5.27 -1.87
N ALA A 192 22.76 5.71 -1.22
CA ALA A 192 22.43 5.25 0.13
C ALA A 192 22.03 3.76 0.13
N TRP A 193 21.41 3.29 -0.95
CA TRP A 193 20.89 1.92 -1.05
C TRP A 193 21.41 1.19 -2.29
N ASN A 194 21.72 -0.10 -2.11
CA ASN A 194 21.92 -1.05 -3.19
C ASN A 194 20.66 -1.90 -3.39
N VAL A 195 20.22 -2.07 -4.63
CA VAL A 195 19.06 -2.90 -4.97
C VAL A 195 19.53 -4.32 -5.31
N VAL A 196 19.02 -5.30 -4.57
CA VAL A 196 19.43 -6.71 -4.69
C VAL A 196 18.20 -7.60 -4.85
N PRO A 197 18.22 -8.61 -5.76
CA PRO A 197 17.12 -9.58 -5.85
C PRO A 197 16.84 -10.28 -4.52
N VAL A 198 15.57 -10.55 -4.24
CA VAL A 198 15.19 -11.30 -3.03
C VAL A 198 15.77 -12.70 -3.06
N ARG A 199 16.39 -13.06 -1.95
CA ARG A 199 16.82 -14.40 -1.58
C ARG A 199 16.01 -14.82 -0.35
N THR A 200 14.97 -15.62 -0.56
CA THR A 200 13.96 -15.89 0.48
C THR A 200 14.55 -16.61 1.70
N ASP A 201 15.64 -17.37 1.52
CA ASP A 201 16.43 -17.97 2.60
C ASP A 201 16.90 -16.93 3.63
N LEU A 202 17.28 -15.74 3.19
CA LEU A 202 17.82 -14.70 4.07
C LEU A 202 16.77 -14.09 5.00
N ILE A 203 15.49 -14.12 4.61
CA ILE A 203 14.39 -13.64 5.45
C ILE A 203 14.30 -14.50 6.72
N PHE A 204 14.65 -15.78 6.64
CA PHE A 204 14.55 -16.75 7.75
C PHE A 204 15.91 -17.13 8.35
N GLU A 205 17.00 -16.49 7.91
CA GLU A 205 18.36 -16.73 8.43
C GLU A 205 18.42 -16.46 9.94
N ARG A 206 18.92 -17.41 10.72
CA ARG A 206 18.98 -17.32 12.18
C ARG A 206 20.03 -16.31 12.64
N ASP A 207 21.18 -16.28 11.98
CA ASP A 207 22.24 -15.31 12.25
C ASP A 207 22.08 -14.08 11.35
N SER A 208 21.05 -13.30 11.67
CA SER A 208 20.67 -12.12 10.88
C SER A 208 21.77 -11.06 10.75
N ALA A 209 22.69 -11.00 11.71
CA ALA A 209 23.84 -10.08 11.69
C ALA A 209 24.78 -10.33 10.48
N LYS A 210 24.79 -11.55 9.92
CA LYS A 210 25.59 -11.89 8.73
C LYS A 210 24.98 -11.46 7.41
N ILE A 211 23.68 -11.16 7.37
CA ILE A 211 22.96 -10.86 6.13
C ILE A 211 23.55 -9.60 5.46
N TRP A 212 23.69 -8.50 6.21
CA TRP A 212 24.23 -7.26 5.66
C TRP A 212 25.69 -7.39 5.19
N PRO A 213 26.64 -7.93 5.98
CA PRO A 213 28.00 -8.17 5.50
C PRO A 213 28.05 -9.02 4.23
N MET A 214 27.20 -10.04 4.13
CA MET A 214 27.16 -10.90 2.95
C MET A 214 26.67 -10.15 1.70
N LEU A 215 25.62 -9.34 1.81
CA LEU A 215 25.05 -8.62 0.67
C LEU A 215 25.82 -7.33 0.31
N SER A 216 26.41 -6.64 1.29
CA SER A 216 27.19 -5.41 1.10
C SER A 216 28.58 -5.63 0.50
N GLN A 217 29.02 -6.88 0.33
CA GLN A 217 30.28 -7.20 -0.36
C GLN A 217 30.14 -7.21 -1.88
N HIS A 218 28.92 -7.35 -2.40
CA HIS A 218 28.65 -7.46 -3.83
C HIS A 218 28.03 -6.16 -4.34
N GLU A 219 28.73 -5.02 -4.14
CA GLU A 219 28.37 -3.67 -4.61
C GLU A 219 28.32 -3.52 -6.15
N HIS A 220 28.04 -4.59 -6.89
CA HIS A 220 27.65 -4.45 -8.28
C HIS A 220 26.24 -3.86 -8.31
N VAL A 221 26.21 -2.52 -8.30
CA VAL A 221 25.10 -1.68 -8.72
C VAL A 221 24.62 -2.24 -10.06
N ARG A 222 23.60 -3.10 -10.03
CA ARG A 222 22.82 -3.33 -11.26
C ARG A 222 22.18 -1.99 -11.55
N GLU A 223 22.46 -1.47 -12.74
CA GLU A 223 21.92 -0.21 -13.23
C GLU A 223 20.42 -0.19 -12.93
N ILE A 224 20.05 0.65 -11.96
CA ILE A 224 18.66 0.84 -11.58
C ILE A 224 18.06 1.57 -12.78
N ASP A 225 17.29 0.88 -13.63
CA ASP A 225 16.56 1.58 -14.68
C ASP A 225 15.46 2.40 -14.02
N THR A 226 15.80 3.64 -13.67
CA THR A 226 14.89 4.59 -13.03
C THR A 226 13.68 4.91 -13.90
N ARG A 227 13.67 4.53 -15.19
CA ARG A 227 12.52 4.70 -16.10
C ARG A 227 11.42 3.67 -15.86
N CYS A 228 11.72 2.55 -15.20
CA CYS A 228 10.71 1.59 -14.76
C CYS A 228 10.05 2.00 -13.42
N PHE A 229 10.47 3.13 -12.82
CA PHE A 229 9.82 3.73 -11.66
C PHE A 229 8.75 4.67 -12.20
N GLY A 230 7.49 4.21 -12.15
CA GLY A 230 6.38 4.75 -12.93
C GLY A 230 6.31 6.27 -13.00
N THR A 231 6.48 6.81 -14.21
CA THR A 231 5.81 8.04 -14.61
C THR A 231 4.64 7.66 -15.51
N SER A 232 3.43 8.01 -15.11
CA SER A 232 2.25 8.01 -15.97
C SER A 232 2.39 9.08 -17.05
N SER A 233 3.22 8.83 -18.06
CA SER A 233 3.20 9.56 -19.33
C SER A 233 3.95 8.79 -20.39
N GLY A 234 3.23 8.34 -21.40
CA GLY A 234 3.80 7.85 -22.65
C GLY A 234 3.59 6.35 -22.88
N MET A 235 2.65 6.07 -23.78
CA MET A 235 2.33 4.79 -24.39
C MET A 235 3.51 4.22 -25.19
N LEU A 236 4.67 3.93 -24.58
CA LEU A 236 5.79 3.19 -25.22
C LEU A 236 6.70 2.42 -24.23
N ALA A 237 6.48 2.48 -22.91
CA ALA A 237 7.42 1.92 -21.92
C ALA A 237 7.36 0.39 -21.71
N SER A 238 6.39 -0.33 -22.32
CA SER A 238 6.12 -1.73 -21.96
C SER A 238 7.13 -2.75 -22.50
N THR A 239 8.04 -2.37 -23.39
CA THR A 239 8.92 -3.33 -24.10
C THR A 239 10.39 -3.28 -23.66
N MET A 240 10.76 -2.45 -22.68
CA MET A 240 12.18 -2.21 -22.32
C MET A 240 12.58 -2.55 -20.87
N CYS A 241 11.67 -3.04 -20.02
CA CYS A 241 12.01 -3.46 -18.64
C CYS A 241 12.30 -4.97 -18.55
N ASP A 242 13.06 -5.55 -19.49
CA ASP A 242 13.54 -6.94 -19.34
C ASP A 242 14.74 -6.96 -18.39
N GLY A 243 14.48 -7.29 -17.12
CA GLY A 243 15.51 -7.44 -16.07
C GLY A 243 15.58 -6.32 -15.03
N ALA A 244 14.79 -5.25 -15.19
CA ALA A 244 14.66 -4.17 -14.22
C ALA A 244 13.59 -4.48 -13.16
N PHE A 245 13.81 -4.04 -11.91
CA PHE A 245 12.80 -4.11 -10.86
C PHE A 245 11.65 -3.15 -11.20
N VAL A 246 10.53 -3.72 -11.63
CA VAL A 246 9.31 -2.97 -11.92
C VAL A 246 8.57 -2.76 -10.59
N TRP A 247 8.36 -1.50 -10.25
CA TRP A 247 7.54 -1.02 -9.14
C TRP A 247 6.14 -0.67 -9.62
#